data_AF-A0A9E2IBK7-F1
#
_entry.id   AF-A0A9E2IBK7-F1
#
_cell.length_a   1.000
_cell.length_b   1.000
_cell.length_c   1.000
_cell.angle_alpha   90.00
_cell.angle_beta   90.00
_cell.angle_gamma   90.00
#
_symmetry.space_group_name_H-M   'P 1'
#
loop_
_entity.id
_entity.type
_entity.pdbx_description
1 polymer ?
#
loop_
_entity_poly.entity_id
_entity_poly.type
_entity_poly.pdbx_seq_one_letter_code
_entity_poly.pdbx_strand_id
1 'polypeptide(L)'
;MEERGLRSNYFFALIKFALFLIIFCFLIELSKEFFKEIKSTQDLKVDVFFLSVLSCLAFYIFLADLNNFYKKIQKFFFRSSFFAFLFSSLLIFFGIGFFLLPKVLNFSFDRDIFLFLGGFILTSHLVFIARETKGSNFIAFIDYLFLFSILYVVNLILFGLYLKVAFRIDLGKVIIDGVKDGVFLMQNIFSQIFK
;
A
#
# COMPACT_ATOMS: atom_id res chain seq x y z
N MET A 1 -13.97 30.24 -22.22
CA MET A 1 -14.48 29.39 -21.12
C MET A 1 -13.50 28.27 -20.77
N GLU A 2 -12.75 27.72 -21.75
CA GLU A 2 -11.71 26.70 -21.55
C GLU A 2 -10.50 27.16 -20.71
N GLU A 3 -10.00 28.39 -20.87
CA GLU A 3 -8.86 28.89 -20.07
C GLU A 3 -9.13 28.92 -18.55
N ARG A 4 -10.36 29.21 -18.15
CA ARG A 4 -10.76 29.18 -16.74
C ARG A 4 -10.82 27.74 -16.20
N GLY A 5 -11.23 26.77 -17.02
CA GLY A 5 -11.21 25.35 -16.69
C GLY A 5 -9.78 24.80 -16.56
N LEU A 6 -8.88 25.17 -17.46
CA LEU A 6 -7.46 24.81 -17.40
C LEU A 6 -6.79 25.39 -16.15
N ARG A 7 -6.93 26.70 -15.89
CA ARG A 7 -6.37 27.33 -14.67
C ARG A 7 -6.89 26.70 -13.38
N SER A 8 -8.19 26.38 -13.32
CA SER A 8 -8.79 25.71 -12.17
C SER A 8 -8.15 24.34 -11.93
N ASN A 9 -7.95 23.54 -12.97
CA ASN A 9 -7.32 22.22 -12.88
C ASN A 9 -5.86 22.28 -12.39
N TYR A 10 -5.09 23.27 -12.83
CA TYR A 10 -3.71 23.47 -12.33
C TYR A 10 -3.66 23.88 -10.86
N PHE A 11 -4.56 24.74 -10.40
CA PHE A 11 -4.63 25.12 -8.99
C PHE A 11 -4.95 23.92 -8.10
N PHE A 12 -5.92 23.08 -8.50
CA PHE A 12 -6.21 21.83 -7.79
C PHE A 12 -5.02 20.86 -7.81
N ALA A 13 -4.29 20.76 -8.92
CA ALA A 13 -3.08 19.95 -8.98
C ALA A 13 -2.02 20.46 -7.99
N LEU A 14 -1.79 21.76 -7.88
CA LEU A 14 -0.84 22.33 -6.91
C LEU A 14 -1.23 22.01 -5.46
N ILE A 15 -2.52 22.09 -5.12
CA ILE A 15 -3.00 21.68 -3.79
C ILE A 15 -2.70 20.21 -3.53
N LYS A 16 -3.04 19.32 -4.49
CA LYS A 16 -2.74 17.89 -4.37
C LYS A 16 -1.26 17.60 -4.27
N PHE A 17 -0.42 18.36 -4.97
CA PHE A 17 1.03 18.24 -4.86
C PHE A 17 1.54 18.63 -3.47
N ALA A 18 1.07 19.75 -2.91
CA ALA A 18 1.41 20.14 -1.55
C ALA A 18 0.97 19.09 -0.51
N LEU A 19 -0.27 18.58 -0.65
CA LEU A 19 -0.76 17.49 0.20
C LEU A 19 0.05 16.21 0.02
N PHE A 20 0.44 15.86 -1.21
CA PHE A 20 1.32 14.73 -1.48
C PHE A 20 2.64 14.86 -0.73
N LEU A 21 3.30 16.03 -0.75
CA LEU A 21 4.56 16.23 -0.03
C LEU A 21 4.41 16.00 1.48
N ILE A 22 3.30 16.47 2.05
CA ILE A 22 2.98 16.23 3.47
C ILE A 22 2.82 14.74 3.71
N ILE A 23 1.95 14.07 2.94
CA ILE A 23 1.67 12.62 3.08
C ILE A 23 2.93 11.80 2.86
N PHE A 24 3.81 12.21 1.94
CA PHE A 24 5.04 11.52 1.61
C PHE A 24 6.01 11.47 2.81
N CYS A 25 6.06 12.52 3.63
CA CYS A 25 6.83 12.50 4.88
C CYS A 25 6.35 11.38 5.82
N PHE A 26 5.02 11.28 6.01
CA PHE A 26 4.43 10.22 6.81
C PHE A 26 4.63 8.84 6.19
N LEU A 27 4.54 8.71 4.87
CA LEU A 27 4.76 7.46 4.15
C LEU A 27 6.18 6.92 4.39
N ILE A 28 7.18 7.79 4.34
CA ILE A 28 8.58 7.42 4.61
C ILE A 28 8.72 6.90 6.04
N GLU A 29 8.29 7.66 7.04
CA GLU A 29 8.52 7.30 8.44
C GLU A 29 7.67 6.11 8.88
N LEU A 30 6.42 6.00 8.42
CA LEU A 30 5.60 4.80 8.63
C LEU A 30 6.25 3.56 8.01
N SER A 31 6.80 3.67 6.80
CA SER A 31 7.50 2.55 6.17
C SER A 31 8.73 2.13 6.96
N LYS A 32 9.53 3.08 7.45
CA LYS A 32 10.72 2.81 8.26
C LYS A 32 10.37 2.09 9.56
N GLU A 33 9.41 2.63 10.33
CA GLU A 33 9.01 2.00 11.59
C GLU A 33 8.36 0.63 11.36
N PHE A 34 7.60 0.46 10.27
CA PHE A 34 7.06 -0.84 9.88
C PHE A 34 8.17 -1.87 9.61
N PHE A 35 9.20 -1.50 8.83
CA PHE A 35 10.33 -2.40 8.57
C PHE A 35 11.16 -2.70 9.81
N LYS A 36 11.29 -1.73 10.71
CA LYS A 36 11.99 -1.91 12.00
C LYS A 36 11.25 -2.92 12.87
N GLU A 37 9.93 -2.81 12.96
CA GLU A 37 9.08 -3.75 13.71
C GLU A 37 9.09 -5.16 13.10
N ILE A 38 9.08 -5.26 11.76
CA ILE A 38 9.27 -6.53 11.05
C ILE A 38 10.61 -7.17 11.42
N LYS A 39 11.70 -6.40 11.39
CA LYS A 39 13.05 -6.91 11.70
C LYS A 39 13.24 -7.29 13.17
N SER A 40 12.57 -6.61 14.10
CA SER A 40 12.61 -6.97 15.52
C SER A 40 11.79 -8.23 15.84
N THR A 41 10.86 -8.61 14.96
CA THR A 41 10.05 -9.81 15.12
C THR A 41 10.82 -11.05 14.66
N GLN A 42 11.46 -11.75 15.60
CA GLN A 42 12.31 -12.93 15.31
C GLN A 42 11.57 -14.08 14.59
N ASP A 43 10.25 -14.18 14.78
CA ASP A 43 9.41 -15.20 14.14
C ASP A 43 9.18 -14.94 12.63
N LEU A 44 9.48 -13.74 12.13
CA LEU A 44 9.19 -13.34 10.77
C LEU A 44 10.42 -13.55 9.87
N LYS A 45 10.33 -14.54 8.97
CA LYS A 45 11.38 -14.80 7.98
C LYS A 45 11.32 -13.77 6.85
N VAL A 46 12.10 -12.71 6.98
CA VAL A 46 12.18 -11.61 6.01
C VAL A 46 12.49 -12.12 4.59
N ASP A 47 13.26 -13.20 4.46
CA ASP A 47 13.57 -13.83 3.17
C ASP A 47 12.32 -14.36 2.45
N VAL A 48 11.35 -14.90 3.19
CA VAL A 48 10.07 -15.37 2.63
C VAL A 48 9.24 -14.20 2.11
N PHE A 49 9.26 -13.08 2.83
CA PHE A 49 8.63 -11.85 2.37
C PHE A 49 9.28 -11.34 1.07
N PHE A 50 10.62 -11.25 1.00
CA PHE A 50 11.30 -10.83 -0.23
C PHE A 50 11.07 -11.80 -1.40
N LEU A 51 11.08 -13.11 -1.13
CA LEU A 51 10.76 -14.12 -2.13
C LEU A 51 9.35 -13.92 -2.70
N SER A 52 8.38 -13.53 -1.87
CA SER A 52 7.02 -13.24 -2.33
C SER A 52 6.94 -12.04 -3.28
N VAL A 53 7.68 -10.97 -2.96
CA VAL A 53 7.75 -9.76 -3.79
C VAL A 53 8.40 -10.07 -5.13
N LEU A 54 9.53 -10.78 -5.11
CA LEU A 54 10.25 -11.21 -6.31
C LEU A 54 9.41 -12.15 -7.17
N SER A 55 8.71 -13.11 -6.55
CA SER A 55 7.83 -14.04 -7.25
C SER A 55 6.66 -13.32 -7.92
N CYS A 56 6.05 -12.35 -7.24
CA CYS A 56 5.02 -11.50 -7.82
C CYS A 56 5.54 -10.71 -9.02
N LEU A 57 6.74 -10.14 -8.91
CA LEU A 57 7.35 -9.37 -9.98
C LEU A 57 7.73 -10.26 -11.18
N ALA A 58 8.26 -11.46 -10.94
CA ALA A 58 8.51 -12.44 -11.99
C ALA A 58 7.21 -12.88 -12.67
N PHE A 59 6.15 -13.13 -11.90
CA PHE A 59 4.83 -13.47 -12.44
C PHE A 59 4.27 -12.35 -13.34
N TYR A 60 4.44 -11.09 -12.91
CA TYR A 60 4.05 -9.91 -13.69
C TYR A 60 4.79 -9.80 -15.02
N ILE A 61 6.11 -10.01 -14.99
CA ILE A 61 6.97 -9.80 -16.16
C ILE A 61 6.84 -10.94 -17.17
N PHE A 62 6.79 -12.19 -16.69
CA PHE A 62 6.98 -13.36 -17.55
C PHE A 62 5.71 -14.20 -17.80
N LEU A 63 4.72 -14.17 -16.91
CA LEU A 63 3.62 -15.14 -16.94
C LEU A 63 2.27 -14.52 -17.31
N ALA A 64 1.90 -13.42 -16.68
CA ALA A 64 0.57 -12.84 -16.89
C ALA A 64 0.51 -11.34 -16.66
N ASP A 65 -0.34 -10.67 -17.44
CA ASP A 65 -0.78 -9.31 -17.14
C ASP A 65 -1.65 -9.34 -15.88
N LEU A 66 -1.00 -9.16 -14.72
CA LEU A 66 -1.65 -9.08 -13.40
C LEU A 66 -2.83 -8.11 -13.42
N ASN A 67 -2.78 -7.04 -14.22
CA ASN A 67 -3.86 -6.06 -14.25
C ASN A 67 -5.11 -6.56 -14.96
N ASN A 68 -4.95 -7.36 -16.00
CA ASN A 68 -6.10 -8.02 -16.63
C ASN A 68 -6.73 -9.05 -15.69
N PHE A 69 -5.92 -9.79 -14.94
CA PHE A 69 -6.42 -10.72 -13.91
C PHE A 69 -7.16 -9.96 -12.80
N TYR A 70 -6.56 -8.87 -12.30
CA TYR A 70 -7.14 -8.03 -11.26
C TYR A 70 -8.44 -7.35 -11.70
N LYS A 71 -8.50 -6.82 -12.93
CA LYS A 71 -9.71 -6.22 -13.50
C LYS A 71 -10.87 -7.21 -13.61
N LYS A 72 -10.60 -8.48 -13.92
CA LYS A 72 -11.62 -9.53 -13.95
C LYS A 72 -12.19 -9.78 -12.56
N ILE A 73 -11.34 -9.88 -11.54
CA ILE A 73 -11.76 -10.01 -10.14
C ILE A 73 -12.55 -8.77 -9.70
N GLN A 74 -12.06 -7.57 -9.98
CA GLN A 74 -12.75 -6.32 -9.63
C GLN A 74 -14.11 -6.19 -10.28
N LYS A 75 -14.24 -6.46 -11.59
CA LYS A 75 -15.54 -6.40 -12.30
C LYS A 75 -16.54 -7.42 -11.77
N PHE A 76 -16.06 -8.55 -11.26
CA PHE A 76 -16.92 -9.55 -10.64
C PHE A 76 -17.53 -9.04 -9.33
N PHE A 77 -16.76 -8.31 -8.51
CA PHE A 77 -17.24 -7.85 -7.21
C PHE A 77 -17.82 -6.42 -7.19
N PHE A 78 -17.39 -5.48 -8.06
CA PHE A 78 -17.72 -4.05 -7.93
C PHE A 78 -17.89 -3.27 -9.25
N ARG A 79 -18.75 -2.24 -9.21
CA ARG A 79 -19.05 -1.31 -10.34
C ARG A 79 -18.48 0.12 -10.20
N SER A 80 -17.94 0.53 -9.05
CA SER A 80 -17.41 1.89 -8.81
C SER A 80 -15.87 1.92 -8.75
N SER A 81 -15.23 2.91 -9.38
CA SER A 81 -13.77 3.01 -9.56
C SER A 81 -12.98 3.29 -8.28
N PHE A 82 -13.44 4.19 -7.41
CA PHE A 82 -12.77 4.49 -6.14
C PHE A 82 -12.85 3.30 -5.18
N PHE A 83 -14.03 2.70 -5.04
CA PHE A 83 -14.22 1.49 -4.24
C PHE A 83 -13.50 0.28 -4.85
N ALA A 84 -13.33 0.21 -6.17
CA ALA A 84 -12.55 -0.85 -6.80
C ALA A 84 -11.08 -0.85 -6.31
N PHE A 85 -10.45 0.32 -6.17
CA PHE A 85 -9.09 0.42 -5.64
C PHE A 85 -9.00 0.12 -4.15
N LEU A 86 -9.92 0.65 -3.34
CA LEU A 86 -9.92 0.46 -1.88
C LEU A 86 -10.35 -0.94 -1.44
N PHE A 87 -11.21 -1.62 -2.19
CA PHE A 87 -11.73 -2.95 -1.82
C PHE A 87 -10.86 -4.08 -2.36
N SER A 88 -10.06 -3.80 -3.36
CA SER A 88 -9.07 -4.75 -3.85
C SER A 88 -8.00 -5.10 -2.81
N SER A 89 -7.65 -4.17 -1.93
CA SER A 89 -6.83 -4.46 -0.75
C SER A 89 -7.59 -5.27 0.31
N LEU A 90 -8.92 -5.40 0.23
CA LEU A 90 -9.69 -6.38 1.03
C LEU A 90 -9.51 -7.83 0.56
N LEU A 91 -8.88 -8.08 -0.60
CA LEU A 91 -8.38 -9.43 -0.92
C LEU A 91 -7.30 -9.88 0.07
N ILE A 92 -6.57 -8.95 0.70
CA ILE A 92 -5.69 -9.24 1.84
C ILE A 92 -6.51 -9.82 3.01
N PHE A 93 -7.76 -9.36 3.20
CA PHE A 93 -8.70 -9.93 4.17
C PHE A 93 -9.36 -11.24 3.71
N PHE A 94 -9.44 -11.53 2.41
CA PHE A 94 -9.79 -12.90 1.98
C PHE A 94 -8.69 -13.91 2.35
N GLY A 95 -7.43 -13.47 2.46
CA GLY A 95 -6.37 -14.23 3.15
C GLY A 95 -6.68 -14.49 4.64
N ILE A 96 -7.37 -13.56 5.30
CA ILE A 96 -7.91 -13.76 6.67
C ILE A 96 -9.11 -14.74 6.66
N GLY A 97 -9.92 -14.76 5.60
CA GLY A 97 -10.97 -15.78 5.39
C GLY A 97 -10.40 -17.19 5.23
N PHE A 98 -9.27 -17.32 4.53
CA PHE A 98 -8.46 -18.55 4.48
C PHE A 98 -7.89 -18.95 5.86
N PHE A 99 -7.99 -18.08 6.87
CA PHE A 99 -7.49 -18.30 8.24
C PHE A 99 -8.54 -18.70 9.26
N LEU A 100 -9.78 -18.24 9.06
CA LEU A 100 -10.90 -18.78 9.83
C LEU A 100 -11.06 -20.28 9.54
N LEU A 101 -10.78 -20.72 8.31
CA LEU A 101 -10.85 -22.12 7.91
C LEU A 101 -9.93 -23.04 8.75
N PRO A 102 -8.60 -22.87 8.83
CA PRO A 102 -7.72 -23.70 9.66
C PRO A 102 -8.07 -23.66 11.15
N LYS A 103 -8.51 -22.50 11.67
CA LYS A 103 -8.91 -22.35 13.07
C LYS A 103 -10.23 -23.06 13.38
N VAL A 104 -11.18 -23.07 12.45
CA VAL A 104 -12.46 -23.80 12.54
C VAL A 104 -12.26 -25.30 12.27
N LEU A 105 -11.30 -25.66 11.41
CA LEU A 105 -11.04 -27.04 10.95
C LEU A 105 -9.87 -27.72 11.69
N ASN A 106 -9.24 -27.06 12.66
CA ASN A 106 -8.14 -27.58 13.48
C ASN A 106 -6.89 -28.00 12.68
N PHE A 107 -6.58 -27.34 11.57
CA PHE A 107 -5.37 -27.59 10.78
C PHE A 107 -4.16 -26.82 11.31
N SER A 108 -2.97 -27.44 11.25
CA SER A 108 -1.69 -26.77 11.53
C SER A 108 -1.44 -25.66 10.51
N PHE A 109 -1.24 -24.45 10.99
CA PHE A 109 -1.11 -23.25 10.18
C PHE A 109 0.37 -22.92 9.91
N ASP A 110 0.75 -22.86 8.62
CA ASP A 110 2.10 -22.51 8.18
C ASP A 110 2.26 -20.98 8.05
N ARG A 111 3.05 -20.41 8.95
CA ARG A 111 3.35 -18.97 9.01
C ARG A 111 4.10 -18.47 7.78
N ASP A 112 4.94 -19.29 7.17
CA ASP A 112 5.74 -18.89 6.02
C ASP A 112 4.85 -18.76 4.77
N ILE A 113 3.93 -19.70 4.57
CA ILE A 113 2.94 -19.62 3.48
C ILE A 113 2.07 -18.36 3.62
N PHE A 114 1.67 -18.00 4.84
CA PHE A 114 0.92 -16.79 5.08
C PHE A 114 1.70 -15.51 4.80
N LEU A 115 2.95 -15.45 5.27
CA LEU A 115 3.81 -14.32 4.97
C LEU A 115 4.01 -14.16 3.47
N PHE A 116 4.22 -15.28 2.77
CA PHE A 116 4.36 -15.31 1.32
C PHE A 116 3.10 -14.81 0.60
N LEU A 117 1.92 -15.36 0.93
CA LEU A 117 0.65 -14.94 0.31
C LEU A 117 0.34 -13.47 0.58
N GLY A 118 0.58 -13.00 1.80
CA GLY A 118 0.36 -11.61 2.18
C GLY A 118 1.24 -10.66 1.38
N GLY A 119 2.54 -10.94 1.31
CA GLY A 119 3.49 -10.13 0.54
C GLY A 119 3.22 -10.19 -0.97
N PHE A 120 2.79 -11.34 -1.51
CA PHE A 120 2.41 -11.48 -2.91
C PHE A 120 1.17 -10.63 -3.25
N ILE A 121 0.12 -10.71 -2.43
CA ILE A 121 -1.13 -9.94 -2.64
C ILE A 121 -0.85 -8.43 -2.50
N LEU A 122 -0.10 -8.02 -1.47
CA LEU A 122 0.30 -6.63 -1.28
C LEU A 122 1.02 -6.09 -2.52
N THR A 123 2.05 -6.82 -2.99
CA THR A 123 2.85 -6.42 -4.15
C THR A 123 1.98 -6.36 -5.41
N SER A 124 1.17 -7.38 -5.66
CA SER A 124 0.25 -7.44 -6.81
C SER A 124 -0.68 -6.23 -6.83
N HIS A 125 -1.21 -5.85 -5.67
CA HIS A 125 -2.13 -4.74 -5.56
C HIS A 125 -1.44 -3.38 -5.76
N LEU A 126 -0.23 -3.19 -5.23
CA LEU A 126 0.56 -1.98 -5.47
C LEU A 126 0.94 -1.83 -6.95
N VAL A 127 1.32 -2.91 -7.63
CA VAL A 127 1.58 -2.91 -9.08
C VAL A 127 0.33 -2.53 -9.86
N PHE A 128 -0.83 -3.07 -9.46
CA PHE A 128 -2.11 -2.75 -10.07
C PHE A 128 -2.46 -1.27 -9.92
N ILE A 129 -2.41 -0.73 -8.70
CA ILE A 129 -2.63 0.69 -8.44
C ILE A 129 -1.69 1.53 -9.30
N ALA A 130 -0.38 1.22 -9.28
CA ALA A 130 0.62 1.99 -9.99
C ALA A 130 0.35 2.07 -11.50
N ARG A 131 -0.16 0.99 -12.12
CA ARG A 131 -0.48 1.00 -13.55
C ARG A 131 -1.79 1.72 -13.85
N GLU A 132 -2.84 1.53 -13.06
CA GLU A 132 -4.14 2.15 -13.34
C GLU A 132 -4.16 3.66 -13.06
N THR A 133 -3.33 4.14 -12.13
CA THR A 133 -3.29 5.56 -11.78
C THR A 133 -2.26 6.34 -12.62
N LYS A 134 -1.44 5.67 -13.44
CA LYS A 134 -0.40 6.32 -14.24
C LYS A 134 -1.01 7.19 -15.34
N GLY A 135 -0.64 8.46 -15.36
CA GLY A 135 -1.02 9.41 -16.41
C GLY A 135 0.17 9.92 -17.23
N SER A 136 -0.14 10.52 -18.38
CA SER A 136 0.86 11.02 -19.36
C SER A 136 1.13 12.53 -19.28
N ASN A 137 0.40 13.27 -18.45
CA ASN A 137 0.56 14.72 -18.30
C ASN A 137 0.82 15.11 -16.84
N PHE A 138 1.24 16.36 -16.61
CA PHE A 138 1.60 16.86 -15.28
C PHE A 138 0.49 16.68 -14.24
N ILE A 139 -0.75 17.05 -14.58
CA ILE A 139 -1.90 16.96 -13.65
C ILE A 139 -2.13 15.50 -13.24
N ALA A 140 -2.13 14.59 -14.22
CA ALA A 140 -2.31 13.18 -13.98
C ALA A 140 -1.12 12.54 -13.24
N PHE A 141 0.10 13.06 -13.41
CA PHE A 141 1.26 12.67 -12.62
C PHE A 141 1.15 13.11 -11.16
N ILE A 142 0.67 14.32 -10.89
CA ILE A 142 0.39 14.75 -9.51
C ILE A 142 -0.72 13.92 -8.88
N ASP A 143 -1.80 13.67 -9.62
CA ASP A 143 -2.90 12.81 -9.18
C ASP A 143 -2.41 11.38 -8.87
N TYR A 144 -1.54 10.84 -9.72
CA TYR A 144 -0.85 9.57 -9.51
C TYR A 144 -0.08 9.56 -8.17
N LEU A 145 0.80 10.53 -7.94
CA LEU A 145 1.62 10.61 -6.73
C LEU A 145 0.75 10.70 -5.47
N PHE A 146 -0.24 11.57 -5.50
CA PHE A 146 -1.15 11.77 -4.38
C PHE A 146 -1.95 10.51 -4.05
N LEU A 147 -2.59 9.90 -5.06
CA LEU A 147 -3.41 8.72 -4.88
C LEU A 147 -2.58 7.49 -4.48
N PHE A 148 -1.41 7.31 -5.11
CA PHE A 148 -0.49 6.22 -4.78
C PHE A 148 -0.02 6.31 -3.33
N SER A 149 0.35 7.50 -2.84
CA SER A 149 0.79 7.67 -1.46
C SER A 149 -0.30 7.34 -0.43
N ILE A 150 -1.54 7.78 -0.66
CA ILE A 150 -2.66 7.45 0.23
C ILE A 150 -2.91 5.94 0.23
N LEU A 151 -3.01 5.34 -0.95
CA LEU A 151 -3.27 3.91 -1.08
C LEU A 151 -2.13 3.08 -0.50
N TYR A 152 -0.89 3.53 -0.61
CA TYR A 152 0.26 2.86 0.00
C TYR A 152 0.15 2.87 1.52
N VAL A 153 -0.13 4.02 2.15
CA VAL A 153 -0.32 4.12 3.61
C VAL A 153 -1.44 3.20 4.08
N VAL A 154 -2.59 3.20 3.40
CA VAL A 154 -3.71 2.32 3.71
C VAL A 154 -3.27 0.86 3.60
N ASN A 155 -2.61 0.47 2.51
CA ASN A 155 -2.14 -0.90 2.32
C ASN A 155 -1.10 -1.34 3.36
N LEU A 156 -0.22 -0.45 3.80
CA LEU A 156 0.74 -0.72 4.86
C LEU A 156 0.03 -1.02 6.18
N ILE A 157 -1.00 -0.23 6.53
CA ILE A 157 -1.81 -0.47 7.74
C ILE A 157 -2.55 -1.80 7.63
N LEU A 158 -3.18 -2.09 6.48
CA LEU A 158 -3.88 -3.35 6.27
C LEU A 158 -2.94 -4.56 6.33
N PHE A 159 -1.75 -4.44 5.74
CA PHE A 159 -0.73 -5.48 5.83
C PHE A 159 -0.19 -5.64 7.25
N GLY A 160 -0.08 -4.56 8.02
CA GLY A 160 0.25 -4.62 9.44
C GLY A 160 -0.82 -5.33 10.27
N LEU A 161 -2.11 -5.08 10.00
CA LEU A 161 -3.21 -5.83 10.61
C LEU A 161 -3.15 -7.32 10.25
N TYR A 162 -2.84 -7.63 8.99
CA TYR A 162 -2.62 -8.99 8.52
C TYR A 162 -1.48 -9.68 9.28
N LEU A 163 -0.30 -9.05 9.38
CA LEU A 163 0.83 -9.60 10.12
C LEU A 163 0.58 -9.71 11.63
N LYS A 164 -0.22 -8.82 12.21
CA LYS A 164 -0.61 -8.90 13.62
C LYS A 164 -1.31 -10.21 13.97
N VAL A 165 -2.04 -10.82 13.01
CA VAL A 165 -2.75 -12.10 13.22
C VAL A 165 -1.78 -13.25 13.47
N ALA A 166 -0.72 -13.40 12.64
CA ALA A 166 0.18 -14.54 12.71
C ALA A 166 1.50 -14.27 13.46
N PHE A 167 1.96 -13.03 13.47
CA PHE A 167 3.29 -12.64 13.96
C PHE A 167 3.25 -11.62 15.11
N ARG A 168 2.05 -11.22 15.58
CA ARG A 168 1.86 -10.33 16.73
C ARG A 168 2.57 -8.96 16.63
N ILE A 169 2.73 -8.45 15.41
CA ILE A 169 3.30 -7.11 15.16
C ILE A 169 2.57 -6.03 15.97
N ASP A 170 3.33 -5.15 16.62
CA ASP A 170 2.77 -3.99 17.32
C ASP A 170 2.48 -2.84 16.34
N LEU A 171 1.37 -2.98 15.62
CA LEU A 171 0.90 -1.97 14.69
C LEU A 171 0.61 -0.62 15.38
N GLY A 172 0.24 -0.62 16.66
CA GLY A 172 -0.06 0.60 17.40
C GLY A 172 1.20 1.45 17.54
N LYS A 173 2.30 0.82 17.96
CA LYS A 173 3.61 1.43 18.01
C LYS A 173 4.07 1.95 16.66
N VAL A 174 3.98 1.14 15.60
CA VAL A 174 4.36 1.56 14.23
C VAL A 174 3.63 2.83 13.79
N ILE A 175 2.32 2.91 14.05
CA ILE A 175 1.52 4.09 13.68
C ILE A 175 1.91 5.30 14.52
N ILE A 176 2.02 5.15 15.84
CA ILE A 176 2.32 6.27 16.74
C ILE A 176 3.72 6.84 16.45
N ASP A 177 4.74 5.97 16.39
CA ASP A 177 6.12 6.38 16.15
C ASP A 177 6.27 6.94 14.73
N GLY A 178 5.69 6.29 13.72
CA GLY A 178 5.73 6.77 12.33
C GLY A 178 5.02 8.10 12.12
N VAL A 179 3.90 8.37 12.82
CA VAL A 179 3.23 9.68 12.77
C VAL A 179 4.07 10.75 13.47
N LYS A 180 4.60 10.45 14.66
CA LYS A 180 5.44 11.38 15.42
C LYS A 180 6.68 11.78 14.63
N ASP A 181 7.39 10.81 14.07
CA ASP A 181 8.61 11.03 13.29
C ASP A 181 8.28 11.69 11.95
N GLY A 182 7.12 11.39 11.36
CA GLY A 182 6.61 12.07 10.17
C GLY A 182 6.36 13.57 10.40
N VAL A 183 5.81 13.95 11.56
CA VAL A 183 5.67 15.36 11.96
C VAL A 183 7.03 16.02 12.12
N PHE A 184 7.99 15.34 12.74
CA PHE A 184 9.35 15.87 12.92
C PHE A 184 10.07 16.06 11.58
N LEU A 185 9.97 15.09 10.66
CA LEU A 185 10.51 15.19 9.31
C LEU A 185 9.90 16.36 8.54
N MET A 186 8.57 16.53 8.63
CA MET A 186 7.87 17.66 8.03
C MET A 186 8.43 18.99 8.58
N GLN A 187 8.51 19.15 9.91
CA GLN A 187 9.06 20.36 10.53
C GLN A 187 10.49 20.66 10.06
N ASN A 188 11.34 19.64 9.95
CA ASN A 188 12.70 19.79 9.46
C ASN A 188 12.73 20.29 8.01
N ILE A 189 11.94 19.69 7.12
CA ILE A 189 11.84 20.11 5.72
C ILE A 189 11.36 21.56 5.61
N PHE A 190 10.29 21.92 6.33
CA PHE A 190 9.80 23.31 6.35
C PHE A 190 10.88 24.28 6.86
N SER A 191 11.61 23.93 7.93
CA SER A 191 12.67 24.78 8.47
C SER A 191 13.85 24.97 7.50
N GLN A 192 14.10 24.01 6.61
CA GLN A 192 15.15 24.12 5.59
C GLN A 192 14.73 24.95 4.39
N ILE A 193 13.44 24.92 4.03
CA ILE A 193 12.90 25.66 2.87
C ILE A 193 12.69 27.15 3.21
N PHE A 194 12.30 27.45 4.45
CA PHE A 194 11.97 28.81 4.91
C PHE A 194 13.08 29.45 5.76
N LYS A 195 14.29 28.88 5.73
CA LYS A 195 15.51 29.51 6.24
C LYS A 195 16.08 30.45 5.20
#